data_AF-A0A1E4Q6I6-F1
#
_entry.id   AF-A0A1E4Q6I6-F1
#
_cell.length_a   1.000
_cell.length_b   1.000
_cell.length_c   1.000
_cell.angle_alpha   90.00
_cell.angle_beta   90.00
_cell.angle_gamma   90.00
#
_symmetry.space_group_name_H-M   'P 1'
#
loop_
_entity.id
_entity.type
_entity.pdbx_description
1 polymer ?
#
loop_
_entity_poly.entity_id
_entity_poly.type
_entity_poly.pdbx_seq_one_letter_code
_entity_poly.pdbx_strand_id
1 'polypeptide(L)'
;MTADSQFVTRSEFARIRGCSQPYVTKLGHQGRLVLDASGKLVDVAATIALLERTDDPARGGDRTSKPATATSAPVSAAQDAGQGSAPAAAPAAAGGDTQPRTPDSDGAYKTAATRERIAKARLAELELAEKAGTLVRRAEVEAAIFGLSRQAMDALDAIPDRLSAQLAAVTDPAAVHKLLSDELRNVMRDLAAAKPLPALPVQEAA
;
A
#
# COMPACT_ATOMS: atom_id res chain seq x y z
N MET A 1 19.41 -38.57 10.83
CA MET A 1 18.85 -38.73 9.48
C MET A 1 19.80 -38.04 8.53
N THR A 2 20.71 -38.82 7.94
CA THR A 2 21.74 -38.39 6.99
C THR A 2 21.07 -37.91 5.71
N ALA A 3 21.20 -36.62 5.40
CA ALA A 3 20.78 -36.11 4.09
C ALA A 3 21.71 -36.71 3.04
N ASP A 4 21.14 -37.40 2.03
CA ASP A 4 21.89 -37.81 0.84
C ASP A 4 22.36 -36.53 0.12
N SER A 5 23.62 -36.14 0.36
CA SER A 5 24.28 -35.07 -0.38
C SER A 5 24.59 -35.57 -1.79
N GLN A 6 23.61 -35.44 -2.69
CA GLN A 6 23.80 -35.67 -4.11
C GLN A 6 24.53 -34.46 -4.70
N PHE A 7 25.76 -34.68 -5.16
CA PHE A 7 26.56 -33.67 -5.86
C PHE A 7 26.38 -33.80 -7.36
N VAL A 8 25.83 -32.78 -8.00
CA VAL A 8 25.59 -32.77 -9.45
C VAL A 8 26.21 -31.55 -10.11
N THR A 9 26.40 -31.61 -11.42
CA THR A 9 26.88 -30.44 -12.17
C THR A 9 25.82 -29.34 -12.21
N ARG A 10 26.22 -28.07 -12.38
CA ARG A 10 25.28 -26.93 -12.42
C ARG A 10 24.18 -27.09 -13.48
N SER A 11 24.52 -27.67 -14.63
CA SER A 11 23.58 -27.92 -15.73
C SER A 11 22.56 -29.00 -15.38
N GLU A 12 22.98 -30.01 -14.63
CA GLU A 12 22.12 -31.10 -14.18
C GLU A 12 21.20 -30.64 -13.04
N PHE A 13 21.70 -29.83 -12.10
CA PHE A 13 20.88 -29.17 -11.08
C PHE A 13 19.78 -28.29 -11.72
N ALA A 14 20.12 -27.55 -12.78
CA ALA A 14 19.17 -26.73 -13.54
C ALA A 14 18.02 -27.58 -14.13
N ARG A 15 18.35 -28.76 -14.68
CA ARG A 15 17.38 -29.71 -15.24
C ARG A 15 16.47 -30.30 -14.15
N ILE A 16 17.06 -30.74 -13.03
CA ILE A 16 16.31 -31.34 -11.91
C ILE A 16 15.33 -30.32 -11.32
N ARG A 17 15.75 -29.06 -11.15
CA ARG A 17 14.91 -28.01 -10.55
C ARG A 17 14.00 -27.30 -11.57
N GLY A 18 14.11 -27.62 -12.86
CA GLY A 18 13.33 -26.98 -13.92
C GLY A 18 13.67 -25.49 -14.14
N CYS A 19 14.87 -25.05 -13.76
CA CYS A 19 15.30 -23.66 -13.89
C CYS A 19 16.36 -23.51 -14.99
N SER A 20 16.55 -22.28 -15.50
CA SER A 20 17.52 -22.05 -16.57
C SER A 20 18.97 -22.09 -16.07
N GLN A 21 19.91 -22.63 -16.86
CA GLN A 21 21.33 -22.69 -16.49
C GLN A 21 21.94 -21.30 -16.14
N PRO A 22 21.59 -20.19 -16.83
CA PRO A 22 22.03 -18.85 -16.43
C PRO A 22 21.54 -18.43 -15.04
N TYR A 23 20.36 -18.89 -14.62
CA TYR A 23 19.85 -18.66 -13.27
C TYR A 23 20.73 -19.36 -12.23
N VAL A 24 21.13 -20.60 -12.46
CA VAL A 24 22.04 -21.34 -11.55
C VAL A 24 23.41 -20.68 -11.45
N THR A 25 23.97 -20.15 -12.56
CA THR A 25 25.21 -19.38 -12.52
C THR A 25 25.05 -18.09 -11.71
N LYS A 26 23.92 -17.39 -11.85
CA LYS A 26 23.59 -16.20 -11.05
C LYS A 26 23.50 -16.52 -9.56
N LEU A 27 22.88 -17.65 -9.19
CA LEU A 27 22.83 -18.12 -7.81
C LEU A 27 24.22 -18.36 -7.23
N GLY A 28 25.14 -18.92 -8.02
CA GLY A 28 26.55 -19.08 -7.64
C GLY A 28 27.24 -17.76 -7.32
N HIS A 29 27.08 -16.73 -8.18
CA HIS A 29 27.65 -15.40 -7.92
C HIS A 29 27.02 -14.68 -6.72
N GLN A 30 25.77 -14.99 -6.40
CA GLN A 30 25.06 -14.45 -5.24
C GLN A 30 25.40 -15.17 -3.93
N GLY A 31 26.27 -16.19 -3.97
CA GLY A 31 26.59 -17.02 -2.79
C GLY A 31 25.42 -17.87 -2.32
N ARG A 32 24.41 -18.07 -3.17
CA ARG A 32 23.18 -18.82 -2.86
C ARG A 32 23.21 -20.27 -3.36
N LEU A 33 24.40 -20.77 -3.69
CA LEU A 33 24.65 -22.09 -4.23
C LEU A 33 25.69 -22.78 -3.34
N VAL A 34 25.34 -23.92 -2.75
CA VAL A 34 26.28 -24.69 -1.94
C VAL A 34 27.08 -25.58 -2.88
N LEU A 35 28.38 -25.33 -2.94
CA LEU A 35 29.33 -26.07 -3.76
C LEU A 35 30.13 -27.04 -2.89
N ASP A 36 30.55 -28.15 -3.49
CA ASP A 36 31.50 -29.09 -2.89
C ASP A 36 32.87 -28.43 -2.64
N ALA A 37 33.72 -29.05 -1.82
CA ALA A 37 35.09 -28.63 -1.51
C ALA A 37 35.97 -28.40 -2.76
N SER A 38 35.62 -29.01 -3.90
CA SER A 38 36.26 -28.82 -5.20
C SER A 38 35.74 -27.61 -6.00
N GLY A 39 34.66 -26.97 -5.57
CA GLY A 39 34.03 -25.79 -6.21
C GLY A 39 33.32 -26.07 -7.54
N LYS A 40 33.32 -27.32 -8.03
CA LYS A 40 32.79 -27.70 -9.36
C LYS A 40 31.39 -28.31 -9.33
N LEU A 41 31.05 -29.03 -8.27
CA LEU A 41 29.76 -29.71 -8.13
C LEU A 41 28.87 -28.97 -7.11
N VAL A 42 27.57 -29.01 -7.35
CA VAL A 42 26.52 -28.40 -6.52
C VAL A 42 25.93 -29.47 -5.63
N ASP A 43 25.90 -29.21 -4.32
CA ASP A 43 25.09 -30.00 -3.40
C ASP A 43 23.61 -29.63 -3.61
N VAL A 44 22.85 -30.58 -4.15
CA VAL A 44 21.44 -30.38 -4.51
C VAL A 44 20.61 -30.08 -3.27
N ALA A 45 20.76 -30.87 -2.21
CA ALA A 45 19.92 -30.79 -1.02
C ALA A 45 20.21 -29.52 -0.22
N ALA A 46 21.49 -29.20 -0.03
CA ALA A 46 21.89 -28.01 0.71
C ALA A 46 21.54 -26.72 -0.04
N THR A 47 21.65 -26.71 -1.38
CA THR A 47 21.25 -25.57 -2.21
C THR A 47 19.74 -25.35 -2.17
N ILE A 48 18.92 -26.40 -2.27
CA ILE A 48 17.46 -26.27 -2.22
C ILE A 48 17.03 -25.67 -0.88
N ALA A 49 17.56 -26.18 0.24
CA ALA A 49 17.26 -25.66 1.57
C ALA A 49 17.67 -24.18 1.73
N LEU A 50 18.79 -23.77 1.13
CA LEU A 50 19.24 -22.38 1.16
C LEU A 50 18.35 -21.46 0.30
N LEU A 51 17.87 -21.97 -0.84
CA LEU A 51 16.97 -21.22 -1.72
C LEU A 51 15.59 -21.04 -1.08
N GLU A 52 15.01 -22.08 -0.49
CA GLU A 52 13.72 -21.99 0.21
C GLU A 52 13.75 -20.99 1.38
N ARG A 53 14.87 -20.93 2.11
CA ARG A 53 15.02 -19.96 3.20
C ARG A 53 15.22 -18.51 2.73
N THR A 54 15.66 -18.31 1.49
CA THR A 54 16.09 -17.00 0.97
C THR A 54 15.21 -16.51 -0.18
N ASP A 55 14.28 -17.32 -0.68
CA ASP A 55 13.37 -16.93 -1.75
C ASP A 55 12.23 -16.07 -1.19
N ASP A 56 12.16 -14.86 -1.73
CA ASP A 56 11.15 -13.87 -1.43
C ASP A 56 9.87 -14.18 -2.25
N PRO A 57 8.73 -14.49 -1.60
CA PRO A 57 7.47 -14.83 -2.28
C PRO A 57 6.98 -13.76 -3.24
N ALA A 58 7.43 -12.51 -3.10
CA ALA A 58 7.02 -11.39 -3.94
C ALA A 58 7.79 -11.29 -5.28
N ARG A 59 8.81 -12.13 -5.51
CA ARG A 59 9.74 -11.95 -6.66
C ARG A 59 9.50 -12.91 -7.84
N GLY A 60 8.54 -13.82 -7.72
CA GLY A 60 8.17 -14.85 -8.70
C GLY A 60 7.15 -14.41 -9.74
N GLY A 61 7.40 -13.29 -10.44
CA GLY A 61 6.69 -12.96 -11.68
C GLY A 61 7.48 -13.46 -12.88
N ASP A 62 6.81 -14.10 -13.84
CA ASP A 62 7.38 -14.66 -15.08
C ASP A 62 8.36 -13.68 -15.77
N ARG A 63 9.56 -14.17 -16.10
CA ARG A 63 10.65 -13.42 -16.75
C ARG A 63 11.19 -14.14 -17.98
N THR A 64 10.36 -14.87 -18.72
CA THR A 64 10.75 -15.48 -20.00
C THR A 64 10.83 -14.51 -21.19
N SER A 65 11.23 -13.25 -20.95
CA SER A 65 11.64 -12.32 -22.01
C SER A 65 12.81 -11.43 -21.54
N LYS A 66 14.00 -11.64 -22.10
CA LYS A 66 15.26 -10.87 -21.91
C LYS A 66 15.85 -10.63 -23.32
N PRO A 67 16.81 -9.68 -23.60
CA PRO A 67 17.47 -8.61 -22.81
C PRO A 67 17.44 -7.22 -23.53
N ALA A 68 18.08 -6.10 -23.15
CA ALA A 68 19.21 -5.65 -22.32
C ALA A 68 18.99 -4.12 -22.04
N THR A 69 19.59 -3.35 -21.12
CA THR A 69 20.91 -3.29 -20.48
C THR A 69 20.83 -2.57 -19.11
N ALA A 70 21.85 -2.83 -18.26
CA ALA A 70 22.11 -2.30 -16.92
C ALA A 70 22.18 -0.75 -16.85
N THR A 71 22.02 -0.08 -15.69
CA THR A 71 23.00 -0.03 -14.58
C THR A 71 22.44 0.62 -13.30
N SER A 72 22.72 -0.04 -12.17
CA SER A 72 23.03 0.39 -10.79
C SER A 72 22.42 1.64 -10.10
N ALA A 73 21.62 1.37 -9.04
CA ALA A 73 21.57 1.86 -7.64
C ALA A 73 22.67 2.83 -7.07
N PRO A 74 22.55 3.41 -5.82
CA PRO A 74 21.40 3.70 -4.93
C PRO A 74 21.42 5.05 -4.12
N VAL A 75 20.30 5.34 -3.44
CA VAL A 75 20.00 6.10 -2.19
C VAL A 75 20.84 7.30 -1.69
N SER A 76 20.15 8.39 -1.31
CA SER A 76 20.06 8.85 0.10
C SER A 76 18.91 9.84 0.33
N ALA A 77 18.17 9.61 1.41
CA ALA A 77 17.29 10.55 2.12
C ALA A 77 18.16 11.53 2.96
N ALA A 78 17.77 12.68 3.49
CA ALA A 78 16.49 13.27 3.87
C ALA A 78 16.70 14.78 4.18
N GLN A 79 15.59 15.49 4.51
CA GLN A 79 15.48 16.74 5.29
C GLN A 79 15.82 18.06 4.57
N ASP A 80 15.20 19.22 4.82
CA ASP A 80 14.06 19.71 5.61
C ASP A 80 13.84 21.20 5.22
N ALA A 81 12.64 21.71 5.48
CA ALA A 81 12.12 23.09 5.58
C ALA A 81 12.90 24.33 5.06
N GLY A 82 12.14 25.26 4.47
CA GLY A 82 12.25 26.68 4.87
C GLY A 82 12.43 27.74 3.78
N GLN A 83 11.42 28.62 3.69
CA GLN A 83 11.43 30.01 3.24
C GLN A 83 11.80 30.40 1.79
N GLY A 84 10.91 31.23 1.23
CA GLY A 84 11.00 31.81 -0.11
C GLY A 84 12.07 32.89 -0.27
N SER A 85 12.32 33.21 -1.54
CA SER A 85 12.31 34.58 -2.07
C SER A 85 12.47 34.51 -3.59
N ALA A 86 11.58 35.19 -4.31
CA ALA A 86 11.91 35.70 -5.64
C ALA A 86 13.05 36.73 -5.49
N PRO A 87 13.89 36.95 -6.51
CA PRO A 87 13.47 37.87 -7.55
C PRO A 87 13.95 37.52 -8.98
N ALA A 88 13.38 38.29 -9.90
CA ALA A 88 13.65 38.40 -11.32
C ALA A 88 15.13 38.52 -11.70
N ALA A 89 15.47 37.97 -12.87
CA ALA A 89 15.97 38.75 -14.01
C ALA A 89 16.43 37.81 -15.13
N ALA A 90 15.81 37.91 -16.30
CA ALA A 90 16.50 37.63 -17.56
C ALA A 90 17.53 38.76 -17.80
N PRO A 91 18.61 38.51 -18.57
CA PRO A 91 18.49 38.82 -19.99
C PRO A 91 19.31 37.94 -20.96
N ALA A 92 18.82 37.97 -22.20
CA ALA A 92 19.54 38.04 -23.48
C ALA A 92 20.47 36.89 -23.92
N ALA A 93 19.91 36.09 -24.85
CA ALA A 93 20.38 35.92 -26.23
C ALA A 93 21.88 35.72 -26.52
N ALA A 94 22.22 34.51 -26.97
CA ALA A 94 23.19 34.29 -28.04
C ALA A 94 22.85 32.98 -28.76
N GLY A 95 22.81 33.03 -30.09
CA GLY A 95 22.40 31.93 -30.95
C GLY A 95 23.34 30.73 -30.95
N GLY A 96 22.77 29.60 -31.36
CA GLY A 96 23.49 28.37 -31.62
C GLY A 96 22.50 27.32 -32.08
N ASP A 97 22.34 27.18 -33.39
CA ASP A 97 21.81 25.95 -33.99
C ASP A 97 22.67 24.80 -33.52
N THR A 98 22.21 24.08 -32.50
CA THR A 98 22.67 22.73 -32.22
C THR A 98 21.61 22.07 -31.35
N GLN A 99 20.60 21.52 -32.03
CA GLN A 99 19.77 20.47 -31.49
C GLN A 99 20.69 19.33 -31.00
N PRO A 100 20.83 19.03 -29.70
CA PRO A 100 21.31 17.72 -29.30
C PRO A 100 20.05 16.84 -29.35
N ARG A 101 19.82 16.19 -30.50
CA ARG A 101 18.85 15.11 -30.59
C ARG A 101 19.36 13.99 -29.69
N THR A 102 18.95 14.01 -28.42
CA THR A 102 19.22 12.93 -27.48
C THR A 102 18.41 11.70 -27.93
N PRO A 103 19.05 10.55 -28.17
CA PRO A 103 18.40 9.38 -28.75
C PRO A 103 17.53 8.59 -27.76
N ASP A 104 17.17 9.16 -26.60
CA ASP A 104 16.36 8.49 -25.58
C ASP A 104 15.03 9.21 -25.26
N SER A 105 14.75 10.35 -25.92
CA SER A 105 13.51 11.12 -25.74
C SER A 105 12.27 10.35 -26.19
N ASP A 106 12.36 9.56 -27.26
CA ASP A 106 11.28 8.70 -27.75
C ASP A 106 10.96 7.54 -26.79
N GLY A 107 11.98 6.99 -26.12
CA GLY A 107 11.82 5.94 -25.10
C GLY A 107 11.26 6.49 -23.79
N ALA A 108 11.72 7.67 -23.36
CA ALA A 108 11.20 8.37 -22.19
C ALA A 108 9.74 8.79 -22.35
N TYR A 109 9.35 9.30 -23.54
CA TYR A 109 7.97 9.65 -23.83
C TYR A 109 7.06 8.41 -23.91
N LYS A 110 7.51 7.32 -24.54
CA LYS A 110 6.77 6.05 -24.58
C LYS A 110 6.58 5.42 -23.20
N THR A 111 7.58 5.51 -22.32
CA THR A 111 7.47 5.01 -20.94
C THR A 111 6.59 5.89 -20.07
N ALA A 112 6.64 7.23 -20.23
CA ALA A 112 5.71 8.16 -19.58
C ALA A 112 4.26 7.93 -20.03
N ALA A 113 4.01 7.83 -21.33
CA ALA A 113 2.68 7.54 -21.88
C ALA A 113 2.13 6.18 -21.43
N THR A 114 3.00 5.17 -21.26
CA THR A 114 2.59 3.86 -20.72
C THR A 114 2.21 3.95 -19.24
N ARG A 115 2.98 4.69 -18.43
CA ARG A 115 2.66 4.93 -17.00
C ARG A 115 1.35 5.69 -16.84
N GLU A 116 1.11 6.71 -17.66
CA GLU A 116 -0.14 7.48 -17.63
C GLU A 116 -1.35 6.60 -17.98
N ARG A 117 -1.24 5.74 -19.00
CA ARG A 117 -2.32 4.80 -19.36
C ARG A 117 -2.59 3.79 -18.24
N ILE A 118 -1.55 3.23 -17.61
CA ILE A 118 -1.71 2.31 -16.48
C ILE A 118 -2.36 3.01 -15.29
N ALA A 119 -1.94 4.25 -14.98
CA ALA A 119 -2.55 5.04 -13.91
C ALA A 119 -4.04 5.34 -14.19
N LYS A 120 -4.37 5.72 -15.44
CA LYS A 120 -5.76 5.93 -15.89
C LYS A 120 -6.59 4.64 -15.81
N ALA A 121 -6.04 3.50 -16.19
CA ALA A 121 -6.73 2.21 -16.09
C ALA A 121 -7.04 1.84 -14.63
N ARG A 122 -6.06 2.01 -13.72
CA ARG A 122 -6.26 1.78 -12.28
C ARG A 122 -7.28 2.73 -11.66
N LEU A 123 -7.29 3.99 -12.09
CA LEU A 123 -8.28 4.96 -11.63
C LEU A 123 -9.69 4.56 -12.11
N ALA A 124 -9.84 4.12 -13.36
CA ALA A 124 -11.10 3.60 -13.88
C ALA A 124 -11.57 2.33 -13.16
N GLU A 125 -10.66 1.43 -12.77
CA GLU A 125 -10.99 0.25 -11.94
C GLU A 125 -11.50 0.65 -10.55
N LEU A 126 -10.85 1.62 -9.89
CA LEU A 126 -11.30 2.15 -8.61
C LEU A 126 -12.67 2.84 -8.71
N GLU A 127 -12.90 3.65 -9.75
CA GLU A 127 -14.20 4.28 -9.99
C GLU A 127 -15.30 3.27 -10.31
N LEU A 128 -14.98 2.21 -11.05
CA LEU A 128 -15.91 1.12 -11.33
C LEU A 128 -16.27 0.38 -10.04
N ALA A 129 -15.29 0.12 -9.17
CA ALA A 129 -15.51 -0.49 -7.87
C ALA A 129 -16.28 0.43 -6.88
N GLU A 130 -16.06 1.75 -6.92
CA GLU A 130 -16.87 2.74 -6.20
C GLU A 130 -18.33 2.69 -6.68
N LYS A 131 -18.56 2.69 -8.00
CA LYS A 131 -19.92 2.63 -8.59
C LYS A 131 -20.61 1.28 -8.41
N ALA A 132 -19.84 0.19 -8.35
CA ALA A 132 -20.33 -1.14 -8.02
C ALA A 132 -20.67 -1.29 -6.52
N GLY A 133 -20.39 -0.26 -5.70
CA GLY A 133 -20.68 -0.24 -4.28
C GLY A 133 -19.75 -1.11 -3.45
N THR A 134 -18.64 -1.61 -4.00
CA THR A 134 -17.68 -2.46 -3.27
C THR A 134 -16.60 -1.66 -2.54
N LEU A 135 -16.35 -0.42 -2.96
CA LEU A 135 -15.38 0.49 -2.33
C LEU A 135 -16.03 1.83 -1.99
N VAL A 136 -15.71 2.37 -0.82
CA VAL A 136 -16.08 3.74 -0.42
C VAL A 136 -14.78 4.52 -0.20
N ARG A 137 -14.79 5.82 -0.56
CA ARG A 137 -13.63 6.67 -0.30
C ARG A 137 -13.38 6.77 1.19
N ARG A 138 -12.14 6.46 1.58
CA ARG A 138 -11.68 6.58 2.97
C ARG A 138 -12.04 7.94 3.58
N ALA A 139 -11.82 9.03 2.85
CA ALA A 139 -12.10 10.38 3.31
C ALA A 139 -13.60 10.61 3.63
N GLU A 140 -14.52 9.97 2.90
CA GLU A 140 -15.95 10.08 3.13
C GLU A 140 -16.38 9.30 4.38
N VAL A 141 -15.82 8.11 4.59
CA VAL A 141 -16.05 7.32 5.80
C VAL A 141 -15.52 8.05 7.03
N GLU A 142 -14.31 8.59 6.96
CA GLU A 142 -13.70 9.35 8.05
C GLU A 142 -14.52 10.60 8.39
N ALA A 143 -14.96 11.35 7.38
CA ALA A 143 -15.83 12.51 7.59
C ALA A 143 -17.18 12.12 8.20
N ALA A 144 -17.77 11.00 7.77
CA ALA A 144 -19.03 10.51 8.31
C ALA A 144 -18.90 10.06 9.77
N ILE A 145 -17.84 9.30 10.12
CA ILE A 145 -17.56 8.89 11.50
C ILE A 145 -17.31 10.11 12.38
N PHE A 146 -16.51 11.07 11.90
CA PHE A 146 -16.20 12.28 12.66
C PHE A 146 -17.46 13.11 12.89
N GLY A 147 -18.30 13.28 11.86
CA GLY A 147 -19.58 13.97 11.97
C GLY A 147 -20.54 13.31 12.96
N LEU A 148 -20.69 11.97 12.89
CA LEU A 148 -21.53 11.23 13.83
C LEU A 148 -21.00 11.30 15.27
N SER A 149 -19.68 11.19 15.44
CA SER A 149 -19.02 11.31 16.75
C SER A 149 -19.26 12.70 17.35
N ARG A 150 -19.13 13.74 16.52
CA ARG A 150 -19.37 15.12 16.95
C ARG A 150 -20.82 15.32 17.35
N GLN A 151 -21.75 14.83 16.54
CA GLN A 151 -23.18 14.88 16.85
C GLN A 151 -23.50 14.18 18.18
N ALA A 152 -22.86 13.05 18.47
CA ALA A 152 -23.02 12.35 19.74
C ALA A 152 -22.50 13.18 20.92
N MET A 153 -21.32 13.79 20.80
CA MET A 153 -20.78 14.68 21.83
C MET A 153 -21.69 15.88 22.06
N ASP A 154 -22.12 16.56 21.00
CA ASP A 154 -23.01 17.73 21.08
C ASP A 154 -24.37 17.36 21.74
N ALA A 155 -24.90 16.16 21.47
CA ALA A 155 -26.15 15.68 22.07
C ALA A 155 -26.01 15.38 23.57
N LEU A 156 -24.86 14.82 24.00
CA LEU A 156 -24.57 14.57 25.41
C LEU A 156 -24.36 15.88 26.18
N ASP A 157 -23.64 16.85 25.59
CA ASP A 157 -23.40 18.17 26.18
C ASP A 157 -24.69 18.98 26.35
N ALA A 158 -25.73 18.71 25.54
CA ALA A 158 -27.02 19.35 25.66
C ALA A 158 -27.91 18.81 26.80
N ILE A 159 -27.59 17.64 27.38
CA ILE A 159 -28.42 17.01 28.42
C ILE A 159 -28.55 17.90 29.68
N PRO A 160 -27.46 18.44 30.26
CA PRO A 160 -27.55 19.26 31.46
C PRO A 160 -28.43 20.49 31.26
N ASP A 161 -28.32 21.17 30.11
CA ASP A 161 -29.11 22.36 29.82
C ASP A 161 -30.61 22.04 29.76
N ARG A 162 -30.99 20.90 29.15
CA ARG A 162 -32.39 20.46 29.05
C ARG A 162 -32.98 20.02 30.38
N LEU A 163 -32.18 19.35 31.22
CA LEU A 163 -32.66 18.75 32.46
C LEU A 163 -32.50 19.64 33.69
N SER A 164 -31.60 20.63 33.68
CA SER A 164 -31.27 21.46 34.84
C SER A 164 -32.50 22.03 35.55
N ALA A 165 -33.40 22.68 34.80
CA ALA A 165 -34.62 23.27 35.34
C ALA A 165 -35.60 22.23 35.89
N GLN A 166 -35.73 21.07 35.25
CA GLN A 166 -36.61 19.99 35.69
C GLN A 166 -36.05 19.32 36.95
N LEU A 167 -34.75 19.01 36.96
CA LEU A 167 -34.06 18.39 38.09
C LEU A 167 -34.05 19.31 39.32
N ALA A 168 -33.94 20.63 39.14
CA ALA A 168 -34.02 21.59 40.24
C ALA A 168 -35.38 21.57 40.96
N ALA A 169 -36.45 21.16 40.29
CA ALA A 169 -37.80 21.08 40.86
C ALA A 169 -38.10 19.72 41.52
N VAL A 170 -37.26 18.70 41.32
CA VAL A 170 -37.50 17.33 41.79
C VAL A 170 -36.71 17.07 43.08
N THR A 171 -37.42 16.65 44.13
CA THR A 171 -36.81 16.33 45.44
C THR A 171 -36.58 14.83 45.65
N ASP A 172 -37.34 13.98 44.94
CA ASP A 172 -37.23 12.51 45.04
C ASP A 172 -36.09 11.95 44.17
N PRO A 173 -35.12 11.22 44.76
CA PRO A 173 -34.04 10.59 44.00
C PRO A 173 -34.50 9.59 42.93
N ALA A 174 -35.60 8.85 43.15
CA ALA A 174 -36.08 7.88 42.17
C ALA A 174 -36.63 8.59 40.91
N ALA A 175 -37.38 9.69 41.11
CA ALA A 175 -37.83 10.55 40.03
C ALA A 175 -36.66 11.20 39.25
N VAL A 176 -35.60 11.66 39.94
CA VAL A 176 -34.38 12.19 39.30
C VAL A 176 -33.74 11.14 38.38
N HIS A 177 -33.52 9.92 38.91
CA HIS A 177 -32.91 8.85 38.12
C HIS A 177 -33.77 8.50 36.89
N LYS A 178 -35.10 8.46 37.04
CA LYS A 178 -36.01 8.20 35.93
C LYS A 178 -35.87 9.28 34.84
N LEU A 179 -35.87 10.55 35.22
CA LEU A 179 -35.75 11.68 34.29
C LEU A 179 -34.44 11.61 33.49
N LEU A 180 -33.31 11.35 34.16
CA LEU A 180 -32.00 11.17 33.53
C LEU A 180 -31.98 9.96 32.58
N SER A 181 -32.57 8.84 33.00
CA SER A 181 -32.60 7.62 32.19
C SER A 181 -33.46 7.78 30.95
N ASP A 182 -34.59 8.47 31.07
CA ASP A 182 -35.49 8.74 29.96
C ASP A 182 -34.83 9.66 28.92
N GLU A 183 -34.15 10.73 29.36
CA GLU A 183 -33.41 11.61 28.45
C GLU A 183 -32.24 10.89 27.76
N LEU A 184 -31.46 10.09 28.49
CA LEU A 184 -30.37 9.32 27.90
C LEU A 184 -30.90 8.34 26.83
N ARG A 185 -32.05 7.70 27.07
CA ARG A 185 -32.69 6.85 26.05
C ARG A 185 -33.17 7.64 24.84
N ASN A 186 -33.65 8.87 25.04
CA ASN A 186 -34.02 9.74 23.92
C ASN A 186 -32.80 10.12 23.08
N VAL A 187 -31.69 10.54 23.72
CA VAL A 187 -30.44 10.84 23.01
C VAL A 187 -29.92 9.62 22.25
N MET A 188 -29.90 8.44 22.87
CA MET A 188 -29.49 7.21 22.18
C MET A 188 -30.38 6.89 20.97
N ARG A 189 -31.70 7.12 21.08
CA ARG A 189 -32.64 6.92 19.96
C ARG A 189 -32.38 7.92 18.83
N ASP A 190 -32.13 9.17 19.15
CA ASP A 190 -31.85 10.22 18.17
C ASP A 190 -30.54 9.95 17.43
N LEU A 191 -29.50 9.50 18.15
CA LEU A 191 -28.22 9.09 17.55
C LEU A 191 -28.35 7.83 16.70
N ALA A 192 -29.19 6.88 17.08
CA ALA A 192 -29.47 5.68 16.27
C ALA A 192 -30.29 6.00 15.01
N ALA A 193 -31.14 7.03 15.06
CA ALA A 193 -31.90 7.53 13.91
C ALA A 193 -31.08 8.47 13.01
N ALA A 194 -29.91 8.92 13.46
CA ALA A 194 -29.01 9.75 12.67
C ALA A 194 -28.52 9.00 11.42
N LYS A 195 -28.18 9.79 10.38
CA LYS A 195 -27.84 9.28 9.05
C LYS A 195 -26.87 8.08 9.13
N PRO A 196 -27.23 6.91 8.58
CA PRO A 196 -26.36 5.76 8.62
C PRO A 196 -25.05 6.05 7.87
N LEU A 197 -23.96 5.43 8.34
CA LEU A 197 -22.69 5.43 7.63
C LEU A 197 -22.92 5.05 6.17
N PRO A 198 -22.15 5.61 5.21
CA PRO A 198 -22.24 5.20 3.81
C PRO A 198 -22.17 3.68 3.76
N ALA A 199 -23.22 3.08 3.18
CA ALA A 199 -23.46 1.65 3.27
C ALA A 199 -22.25 0.90 2.70
N LEU A 200 -21.45 0.31 3.59
CA LEU A 200 -20.57 -0.77 3.19
C LEU A 200 -21.48 -1.92 2.77
N PRO A 201 -21.27 -2.55 1.60
CA PRO A 201 -22.00 -3.75 1.28
C PRO A 201 -21.69 -4.73 2.40
N VAL A 202 -22.73 -5.12 3.12
CA VAL A 202 -22.64 -6.20 4.11
C VAL A 202 -22.18 -7.39 3.29
N GLN A 203 -20.90 -7.75 3.40
CA GLN A 203 -20.43 -9.03 2.89
C GLN A 203 -21.14 -10.08 3.73
N GLU A 204 -22.31 -10.54 3.28
CA GLU A 204 -22.85 -11.82 3.68
C GLU A 204 -21.82 -12.86 3.27
N ALA A 205 -20.96 -13.21 4.23
CA ALA A 205 -20.03 -14.31 4.11
C ALA A 205 -20.85 -15.60 4.03
N ALA A 206 -20.88 -16.18 2.83
CA ALA A 206 -21.29 -17.55 2.55
C ALA A 206 -20.20 -18.55 2.98
#